data_AF-C4FSS1-F1
#
_entry.id   AF-C4FSS1-F1
#
_cell.length_a   1.000
_cell.length_b   1.000
_cell.length_c   1.000
_cell.angle_alpha   90.00
_cell.angle_beta   90.00
_cell.angle_gamma   90.00
#
_symmetry.space_group_name_H-M   'P 1'
#
loop_
_entity.id
_entity.type
_entity.pdbx_description
1 polymer ?
#
loop_
_entity_poly.entity_id
_entity_poly.type
_entity_poly.pdbx_seq_one_letter_code
_entity_poly.pdbx_strand_id
1 'polypeptide(L)'
;MFFINYIWYFILVISLIFVIVGSVYQINGWNYRIPMGRGDFFKIYIITYIGIIFSLFLTYRLKISVYDSSNLLYAIIVCIIGAISISQFFLCGMRRIVDLKWCSPLFYPVVFISGLILSKYIPDLISLMMLVQLLLYFTPGKSE
;
A
#
# COMPACT_ATOMS: atom_id res chain seq x y z
N MET A 1 -23.08 -8.67 1.21
CA MET A 1 -22.56 -8.35 -0.16
C MET A 1 -21.92 -6.96 -0.27
N PHE A 2 -22.54 -5.89 0.25
CA PHE A 2 -22.01 -4.51 0.16
C PHE A 2 -20.54 -4.37 0.61
N PHE A 3 -20.20 -4.83 1.82
CA PHE A 3 -18.82 -4.74 2.34
C PHE A 3 -17.78 -5.46 1.45
N ILE A 4 -18.10 -6.65 0.93
CA ILE A 4 -17.20 -7.43 0.06
C ILE A 4 -16.94 -6.71 -1.26
N ASN A 5 -17.94 -6.01 -1.80
CA ASN A 5 -17.80 -5.26 -3.05
C ASN A 5 -16.90 -4.02 -2.88
N TYR A 6 -16.90 -3.41 -1.69
CA TYR A 6 -16.11 -2.21 -1.39
C TYR A 6 -14.84 -2.48 -0.56
N ILE A 7 -14.46 -3.75 -0.38
CA ILE A 7 -13.35 -4.16 0.50
C ILE A 7 -12.03 -3.47 0.15
N TRP A 8 -11.72 -3.30 -1.13
CA TRP A 8 -10.50 -2.62 -1.60
C TRP A 8 -10.50 -1.13 -1.30
N TYR A 9 -11.65 -0.46 -1.44
CA TYR A 9 -11.78 0.94 -1.07
C TYR A 9 -11.58 1.12 0.44
N PHE A 10 -12.17 0.22 1.24
CA PHE A 10 -12.02 0.22 2.68
C PHE A 10 -10.56 0.02 3.11
N ILE A 11 -9.86 -0.95 2.50
CA ILE A 11 -8.43 -1.18 2.72
C ILE A 11 -7.60 0.08 2.42
N LEU A 12 -7.85 0.75 1.28
CA LEU A 12 -7.13 1.96 0.90
C LEU A 12 -7.34 3.09 1.92
N VAL A 13 -8.59 3.32 2.34
CA VAL A 13 -8.92 4.36 3.33
C VAL A 13 -8.24 4.09 4.67
N ILE A 14 -8.33 2.86 5.18
CA ILE A 14 -7.67 2.47 6.44
C ILE A 14 -6.16 2.63 6.31
N SER A 15 -5.58 2.27 5.17
CA SER A 15 -4.13 2.36 4.97
C SER A 15 -3.63 3.80 5.06
N LEU A 16 -4.37 4.76 4.49
CA LEU A 16 -4.07 6.18 4.64
C LEU A 16 -4.17 6.64 6.09
N ILE A 17 -5.20 6.20 6.82
CA ILE A 17 -5.35 6.51 8.24
C ILE A 17 -4.13 6.02 9.02
N PHE A 18 -3.68 4.78 8.81
CA PHE A 18 -2.50 4.26 9.51
C PHE A 18 -1.22 5.03 9.17
N VAL A 19 -1.01 5.41 7.91
CA VAL A 19 0.13 6.22 7.49
C VAL A 19 0.12 7.60 8.17
N ILE A 20 -1.04 8.25 8.23
CA ILE A 20 -1.19 9.57 8.84
C ILE A 20 -0.98 9.49 10.35
N VAL A 21 -1.71 8.59 11.03
CA VAL A 21 -1.62 8.38 12.48
C VAL A 21 -0.19 7.99 12.87
N GLY A 22 0.43 7.06 12.15
CA GLY A 22 1.80 6.63 12.40
C GLY A 22 2.83 7.77 12.32
N SER A 23 2.63 8.72 11.42
CA SER A 23 3.48 9.91 11.34
C SER A 23 3.18 10.96 12.41
N VAL A 24 1.90 11.24 12.68
CA VAL A 24 1.48 12.23 13.68
C VAL A 24 1.97 11.84 15.07
N TYR A 25 1.82 10.57 15.45
CA TYR A 25 2.26 10.04 16.73
C TYR A 25 3.70 9.49 16.73
N GLN A 26 4.44 9.67 15.63
CA GLN A 26 5.84 9.24 15.50
C GLN A 26 6.07 7.75 15.85
N ILE A 27 5.12 6.89 15.51
CA ILE A 27 5.19 5.46 15.83
C ILE A 27 6.32 4.81 15.03
N ASN A 28 7.24 4.14 15.73
CA ASN A 28 8.34 3.40 15.10
C ASN A 28 7.81 2.38 14.08
N GLY A 29 8.43 2.34 12.90
CA GLY A 29 7.98 1.49 11.81
C GLY A 29 6.79 2.07 11.00
N TRP A 30 6.05 3.06 11.51
CA TRP A 30 4.91 3.69 10.83
C TRP A 30 5.08 5.19 10.54
N ASN A 31 6.17 5.79 11.03
CA ASN A 31 6.52 7.17 10.71
C ASN A 31 7.24 7.26 9.35
N TYR A 32 6.62 7.87 8.35
CA TYR A 32 7.24 8.05 7.02
C TYR A 32 8.32 9.14 6.98
N ARG A 33 8.46 9.95 8.04
CA ARG A 33 9.46 11.03 8.09
C ARG A 33 10.89 10.53 8.30
N ILE A 34 11.05 9.26 8.66
CA ILE A 34 12.33 8.61 8.85
C ILE A 34 12.77 8.02 7.50
N PRO A 35 13.89 8.47 6.91
CA PRO A 35 14.36 7.96 5.63
C PRO A 35 14.71 6.47 5.71
N MET A 36 14.62 5.79 4.57
CA MET A 36 14.83 4.35 4.46
C MET A 36 15.98 4.04 3.48
N GLY A 37 16.90 3.17 3.90
CA GLY A 37 17.98 2.68 3.04
C GLY A 37 17.50 1.69 1.97
N ARG A 38 18.33 1.45 0.95
CA ARG A 38 18.07 0.62 -0.24
C ARG A 38 17.76 -0.83 0.12
N GLY A 39 18.56 -1.41 1.01
CA GLY A 39 18.38 -2.80 1.45
C GLY A 39 17.03 -3.01 2.14
N ASP A 40 16.69 -2.12 3.09
CA ASP A 40 15.40 -2.16 3.79
C ASP A 40 14.24 -1.87 2.85
N PHE A 41 14.38 -0.90 1.94
CA PHE A 41 13.40 -0.59 0.92
C PHE A 41 13.08 -1.82 0.07
N PHE A 42 14.10 -2.46 -0.51
CA PHE A 42 13.90 -3.60 -1.40
C PHE A 42 13.23 -4.77 -0.68
N LYS A 43 13.66 -5.05 0.55
CA LYS A 43 13.07 -6.08 1.41
C LYS A 43 11.58 -5.79 1.68
N ILE A 44 11.25 -4.57 2.11
CA ILE A 44 9.88 -4.19 2.45
C ILE A 44 9.02 -4.14 1.19
N TYR A 45 9.55 -3.63 0.07
CA TYR A 45 8.86 -3.63 -1.22
C TYR A 45 8.45 -5.05 -1.65
N ILE A 46 9.36 -6.03 -1.62
CA ILE A 46 9.04 -7.42 -1.97
C ILE A 46 7.97 -8.00 -1.03
N ILE A 47 8.14 -7.84 0.28
CA ILE A 47 7.21 -8.40 1.27
C ILE A 47 5.82 -7.81 1.10
N THR A 48 5.73 -6.48 0.93
CA THR A 48 4.45 -5.79 0.75
C THR A 48 3.79 -6.12 -0.58
N TYR A 49 4.58 -6.26 -1.65
CA TYR A 49 4.07 -6.71 -2.94
C TYR A 49 3.46 -8.11 -2.88
N ILE A 50 4.16 -9.06 -2.25
CA ILE A 50 3.63 -10.41 -2.00
C ILE A 50 2.35 -10.34 -1.15
N GLY A 51 2.34 -9.52 -0.10
CA GLY A 51 1.16 -9.32 0.75
C GLY A 51 -0.05 -8.75 -0.01
N ILE A 52 0.17 -7.83 -0.94
CA ILE A 52 -0.88 -7.26 -1.81
C ILE A 52 -1.43 -8.33 -2.75
N ILE A 53 -0.57 -9.10 -3.44
CA ILE A 53 -0.99 -10.21 -4.31
C ILE A 53 -1.78 -11.24 -3.51
N PHE A 54 -1.29 -11.60 -2.32
CA PHE A 54 -1.98 -12.53 -1.44
C PHE A 54 -3.36 -12.01 -1.03
N SER A 55 -3.47 -10.72 -0.69
CA SER A 55 -4.76 -10.08 -0.36
C SER A 55 -5.72 -10.04 -1.55
N LEU A 56 -5.22 -9.84 -2.78
CA LEU A 56 -6.01 -9.95 -4.02
C LEU A 56 -6.54 -11.36 -4.21
N PHE A 57 -5.70 -12.37 -4.02
CA PHE A 57 -6.11 -13.77 -4.12
C PHE A 57 -7.19 -14.12 -3.08
N LEU A 58 -7.02 -13.74 -1.81
CA LEU A 58 -8.02 -13.99 -0.77
C LEU A 58 -9.33 -13.25 -1.05
N THR A 59 -9.27 -12.01 -1.55
CA THR A 59 -10.46 -11.25 -1.94
C THR A 59 -11.21 -11.92 -3.10
N TYR A 60 -10.47 -12.45 -4.08
CA TYR A 60 -11.06 -13.19 -5.19
C TYR A 60 -11.79 -14.45 -4.70
N ARG A 61 -11.17 -15.21 -3.80
CA ARG A 61 -11.79 -16.39 -3.16
C ARG A 61 -13.05 -16.02 -2.38
N LEU A 62 -13.04 -14.90 -1.65
CA LEU A 62 -14.18 -14.37 -0.91
C LEU A 62 -15.35 -13.96 -1.83
N LYS A 63 -15.08 -13.48 -3.06
CA LYS A 63 -16.13 -13.07 -4.00
C LYS A 63 -16.87 -14.23 -4.66
N ILE A 64 -16.23 -15.40 -4.75
CA ILE A 64 -16.78 -16.60 -5.41
C ILE A 64 -17.41 -17.56 -4.39
N SER A 65 -17.16 -17.38 -3.08
CA SER A 65 -17.78 -18.21 -2.05
C SER A 65 -19.26 -17.89 -1.84
N VAL A 66 -20.04 -18.91 -1.44
CA VAL A 66 -21.45 -18.75 -1.05
C VAL A 66 -21.52 -17.91 0.22
N TYR A 67 -22.37 -16.88 0.25
CA TYR A 67 -22.41 -15.89 1.33
C TYR A 67 -22.97 -16.47 2.64
N ASP A 68 -22.13 -16.62 3.66
CA ASP A 68 -22.50 -17.00 5.04
C ASP A 68 -21.74 -16.13 6.07
N SER A 69 -22.14 -16.18 7.33
CA SER A 69 -21.56 -15.48 8.49
C SER A 69 -20.03 -15.63 8.62
N SER A 70 -19.48 -16.80 8.26
CA SER A 70 -18.04 -17.06 8.21
C SER A 70 -17.29 -16.17 7.20
N ASN A 71 -17.95 -15.72 6.13
CA ASN A 71 -17.35 -14.84 5.14
C ASN A 71 -17.13 -13.42 5.68
N LEU A 72 -17.87 -13.00 6.71
CA LEU A 72 -17.67 -11.68 7.31
C LEU A 72 -16.37 -11.64 8.12
N LEU A 73 -16.11 -12.66 8.94
CA LEU A 73 -14.82 -12.80 9.65
C LEU A 73 -13.66 -12.93 8.65
N TYR A 74 -13.84 -13.73 7.60
CA TYR A 74 -12.84 -13.85 6.54
C TYR A 74 -12.58 -12.50 5.84
N ALA A 75 -13.62 -11.72 5.53
CA ALA A 75 -13.47 -10.39 4.96
C ALA A 75 -12.71 -9.42 5.88
N ILE A 76 -12.92 -9.49 7.20
CA ILE A 76 -12.17 -8.69 8.18
C ILE A 76 -10.68 -9.07 8.16
N ILE A 77 -10.35 -10.36 8.15
CA ILE A 77 -8.96 -10.84 8.07
C ILE A 77 -8.28 -10.32 6.80
N VAL A 78 -8.97 -10.42 5.66
CA VAL A 78 -8.47 -9.87 4.38
C VAL A 78 -8.24 -8.36 4.46
N CYS A 79 -9.15 -7.62 5.10
CA CYS A 79 -8.98 -6.18 5.29
C CYS A 79 -7.74 -5.85 6.12
N ILE A 80 -7.48 -6.59 7.21
CA ILE A 80 -6.33 -6.36 8.08
C ILE A 80 -5.03 -6.61 7.32
N ILE A 81 -4.91 -7.77 6.65
CA ILE A 81 -3.71 -8.15 5.88
C ILE A 81 -3.48 -7.15 4.75
N GLY A 82 -4.54 -6.81 4.01
CA GLY A 82 -4.48 -5.85 2.92
C GLY A 82 -4.08 -4.45 3.40
N ALA A 83 -4.65 -3.99 4.52
CA ALA A 83 -4.34 -2.67 5.07
C ALA A 83 -2.91 -2.58 5.57
N ILE A 84 -2.40 -3.60 6.26
CA ILE A 84 -1.00 -3.63 6.68
C ILE A 84 -0.07 -3.60 5.46
N SER A 85 -0.35 -4.44 4.45
CA SER A 85 0.47 -4.54 3.25
C SER A 85 0.49 -3.23 2.46
N ILE A 86 -0.68 -2.62 2.21
CA ILE A 86 -0.79 -1.35 1.47
C ILE A 86 -0.19 -0.20 2.28
N SER A 87 -0.41 -0.14 3.59
CA SER A 87 0.19 0.90 4.42
C SER A 87 1.72 0.84 4.35
N GLN A 88 2.30 -0.35 4.55
CA GLN A 88 3.74 -0.53 4.48
C GLN A 88 4.28 -0.26 3.06
N PHE A 89 3.51 -0.60 2.02
CA PHE A 89 3.84 -0.25 0.64
C PHE A 89 3.92 1.28 0.43
N PHE A 90 2.93 2.02 0.93
CA PHE A 90 2.93 3.48 0.91
C PHE A 90 4.08 4.06 1.71
N LEU A 91 4.28 3.61 2.96
CA LEU A 91 5.37 4.05 3.81
C LEU A 91 6.73 3.84 3.14
N CYS A 92 6.92 2.70 2.47
CA CYS A 92 8.14 2.37 1.75
C CYS A 92 8.46 3.42 0.67
N GLY A 93 7.47 3.76 -0.17
CA GLY A 93 7.64 4.80 -1.19
C GLY A 93 7.88 6.19 -0.60
N MET A 94 7.05 6.57 0.39
CA MET A 94 7.13 7.85 1.08
C MET A 94 8.50 8.07 1.75
N ARG A 95 9.05 7.03 2.41
CA ARG A 95 10.35 7.10 3.08
C ARG A 95 11.53 7.17 2.12
N ARG A 96 11.39 6.75 0.86
CA ARG A 96 12.44 6.95 -0.15
C ARG A 96 12.41 8.34 -0.74
N ILE A 97 11.24 8.93 -0.86
CA ILE A 97 11.11 10.29 -1.38
C ILE A 97 11.17 11.36 -0.29
N VAL A 98 11.21 11.00 1.00
CA VAL A 98 11.24 12.01 2.09
C VAL A 98 12.44 12.93 2.02
N ASP A 99 13.57 12.44 1.51
CA ASP A 99 14.78 13.25 1.33
C ASP A 99 14.71 14.17 0.11
N LEU A 100 13.76 13.94 -0.79
CA LEU A 100 13.50 14.76 -1.96
C LEU A 100 12.76 16.04 -1.55
N LYS A 101 13.52 17.10 -1.27
CA LYS A 101 13.02 18.42 -0.80
C LYS A 101 11.93 19.08 -1.67
N TRP A 102 11.71 18.60 -2.89
CA TRP A 102 10.82 19.18 -3.90
C TRP A 102 9.40 18.57 -3.89
N CYS A 103 9.15 17.51 -3.14
CA CYS A 103 7.84 16.88 -3.06
C CYS A 103 7.47 16.48 -1.63
N SER A 104 6.23 16.78 -1.22
CA SER A 104 5.71 16.27 0.05
C SER A 104 5.53 14.75 -0.04
N PRO A 105 6.03 13.95 0.93
CA PRO A 105 5.82 12.51 0.94
C PRO A 105 4.35 12.11 0.88
N LEU A 106 3.44 12.93 1.43
CA LEU A 106 2.00 12.69 1.40
C LEU A 106 1.40 12.76 -0.01
N PHE A 107 2.11 13.33 -0.98
CA PHE A 107 1.69 13.30 -2.37
C PHE A 107 1.79 11.89 -2.96
N TYR A 108 2.69 11.04 -2.44
CA TYR A 108 2.90 9.69 -2.98
C TYR A 108 1.63 8.80 -2.91
N PRO A 109 0.96 8.64 -1.75
CA PRO A 109 -0.30 7.87 -1.71
C PRO A 109 -1.40 8.45 -2.61
N VAL A 110 -1.46 9.79 -2.75
CA VAL A 110 -2.46 10.46 -3.58
C VAL A 110 -2.24 10.12 -5.06
N VAL A 111 -1.00 10.24 -5.54
CA VAL A 111 -0.63 9.86 -6.92
C VAL A 111 -0.91 8.39 -7.14
N PHE A 112 -0.53 7.52 -6.20
CA PHE A 112 -0.74 6.09 -6.34
C PHE A 112 -2.24 5.75 -6.41
N ILE A 113 -3.08 6.31 -5.54
CA ILE A 113 -4.54 6.07 -5.59
C ILE A 113 -5.15 6.61 -6.89
N SER A 114 -4.72 7.78 -7.35
CA SER A 114 -5.20 8.33 -8.63
C SER A 114 -4.85 7.41 -9.80
N GLY A 115 -3.63 6.84 -9.81
CA GLY A 115 -3.21 5.86 -10.80
C GLY A 115 -4.03 4.57 -10.73
N LEU A 116 -4.36 4.07 -9.53
CA LEU A 116 -5.24 2.90 -9.36
C LEU A 116 -6.67 3.15 -9.88
N ILE A 117 -7.17 4.38 -9.80
CA ILE A 117 -8.48 4.72 -10.38
C ILE A 117 -8.39 4.73 -11.90
N LEU A 118 -7.33 5.36 -12.44
CA LEU A 118 -7.09 5.44 -13.89
C LEU A 118 -6.79 4.07 -14.51
N SER A 119 -6.24 3.12 -13.76
CA SER A 119 -5.88 1.80 -14.28
C SER A 119 -7.09 0.95 -14.65
N LYS A 120 -8.30 1.37 -14.26
CA LYS A 120 -9.55 0.78 -14.78
C LYS A 120 -9.77 1.05 -16.26
N TYR A 121 -9.14 2.09 -16.79
CA TYR A 121 -9.32 2.58 -18.15
C TYR A 121 -8.05 2.42 -18.99
N ILE A 122 -6.89 2.30 -18.36
CA ILE A 122 -5.58 2.21 -19.02
C ILE A 122 -4.99 0.82 -18.73
N PRO A 123 -4.85 -0.05 -19.75
CA PRO A 123 -4.21 -1.34 -19.58
C PRO A 123 -2.76 -1.16 -19.13
N ASP A 124 -2.24 -2.13 -18.38
CA ASP A 124 -0.85 -2.18 -17.87
C ASP A 124 -0.41 -1.07 -16.91
N LEU A 125 -1.27 -0.09 -16.60
CA LEU A 125 -0.93 1.00 -15.69
C LEU A 125 -0.54 0.52 -14.29
N ILE A 126 -1.20 -0.53 -13.77
CA ILE A 126 -0.82 -1.13 -12.47
C ILE A 126 0.62 -1.64 -12.51
N SER A 127 0.98 -2.37 -13.57
CA SER A 127 2.34 -2.90 -13.75
C SER A 127 3.37 -1.78 -13.82
N LEU A 128 3.05 -0.70 -14.54
CA LEU A 128 3.90 0.49 -14.60
C LEU A 128 4.06 1.16 -13.24
N MET A 129 2.97 1.31 -12.48
CA MET A 129 3.03 1.90 -11.13
C MET A 129 3.88 1.08 -10.17
N MET A 130 3.79 -0.24 -10.24
CA MET A 130 4.65 -1.14 -9.46
C MET A 130 6.12 -0.99 -9.87
N LEU A 131 6.40 -0.89 -11.18
CA LEU A 131 7.74 -0.63 -11.68
C LEU A 131 8.28 0.72 -11.21
N VAL A 132 7.47 1.79 -11.26
CA VAL A 132 7.85 3.13 -10.77
C VAL A 132 8.21 3.08 -9.29
N GLN A 133 7.42 2.38 -8.48
CA GLN A 133 7.77 2.17 -7.07
C GLN A 133 9.11 1.45 -6.95
N LEU A 134 9.32 0.34 -7.67
CA LEU A 134 10.60 -0.40 -7.64
C LEU A 134 11.78 0.50 -8.05
N LEU A 135 11.61 1.38 -9.02
CA LEU A 135 12.64 2.32 -9.47
C LEU A 135 13.07 3.33 -8.38
N LEU A 136 12.26 3.53 -7.32
CA LEU A 136 12.70 4.31 -6.15
C LEU A 136 13.89 3.67 -5.42
N TYR A 137 14.20 2.40 -5.69
CA TYR A 137 15.44 1.77 -5.29
C TYR A 137 16.67 2.57 -5.75
N PHE A 138 16.64 3.12 -6.95
CA PHE A 138 17.75 3.90 -7.51
C PHE A 138 17.77 5.37 -7.08
N THR A 139 16.75 5.82 -6.34
CA THR A 139 16.73 7.20 -5.83
C THR A 139 17.83 7.36 -4.77
N PRO A 140 18.70 8.38 -4.88
CA PRO A 140 19.75 8.62 -3.89
C PRO A 140 19.11 9.02 -2.55
N GLY A 141 19.38 8.24 -1.49
CA GLY A 141 19.05 8.60 -0.11
C GLY A 141 20.16 9.44 0.50
N LYS A 142 19.84 10.32 1.45
CA LYS A 142 20.86 11.17 2.11
C LYS A 142 21.86 10.41 2.98
N SER A 143 21.58 9.15 3.29
CA SER A 143 22.33 8.31 4.22
C SER A 143 23.08 7.15 3.53
N GLU A 144 23.32 7.25 2.22
CA GLU A 144 23.97 6.22 1.39
C GLU A 144 25.18 6.74 0.63
#